data_AF-A0A3D5B7P2-F1
#
_entry.id   AF-A0A3D5B7P2-F1
#
_cell.length_a   1.000
_cell.length_b   1.000
_cell.length_c   1.000
_cell.angle_alpha   90.00
_cell.angle_beta   90.00
_cell.angle_gamma   90.00
#
_symmetry.space_group_name_H-M   'P 1'
#
loop_
_entity.id
_entity.type
_entity.pdbx_description
1 polymer ?
#
loop_
_entity_poly.entity_id
_entity_poly.type
_entity_poly.pdbx_seq_one_letter_code
_entity_poly.pdbx_strand_id
1 'polypeptide(L)'
;MARRLDRRVLRTRKLLREAMMALIMEDGYDAISIQDITDKANLGRATFYLHFKDKDELLAEVMQEFLTEFVGQVPQFTQTQWRLEDTKAIIKLFDFASEHYDLYRILIIGSGGITASRQLQSMIANNIKDCIQKEIVELGAQPVIPTDFIANHFAGSLLATIYWWLDQDLPYTVEEMAVMFQKVNQLDRQTLMGLTPPEATPESEKDKKKKQREKERSNPKKDHKETEAAAADASRETPEEAPKKPTKEAPNKPAKETQEEPPDTAPEEPKKE
;
A
#
# COMPACT_ATOMS: atom_id res chain seq x y z
N MET A 1 -20.93 35.31 22.14
CA MET A 1 -19.58 35.32 22.76
C MET A 1 -18.66 34.20 22.26
N ALA A 2 -19.15 32.98 22.05
CA ALA A 2 -18.38 31.78 21.62
C ALA A 2 -17.15 32.04 20.72
N ARG A 3 -17.32 32.69 19.55
CA ARG A 3 -16.26 32.97 18.55
C ARG A 3 -15.04 33.78 19.09
N ARG A 4 -15.12 34.41 20.26
CA ARG A 4 -13.97 35.01 20.98
C ARG A 4 -13.28 34.05 21.95
N LEU A 5 -14.03 33.14 22.57
CA LEU A 5 -13.48 32.09 23.45
C LEU A 5 -12.71 31.06 22.61
N ASP A 6 -13.34 30.59 21.53
CA ASP A 6 -12.77 29.77 20.47
C ASP A 6 -11.38 30.28 20.00
N ARG A 7 -11.31 31.54 19.53
CA ARG A 7 -10.03 32.20 19.19
C ARG A 7 -9.00 32.27 20.33
N ARG A 8 -9.42 32.29 21.59
CA ARG A 8 -8.50 32.25 22.74
C ARG A 8 -7.98 30.83 22.97
N VAL A 9 -8.86 29.82 22.94
CA VAL A 9 -8.50 28.40 23.04
C VAL A 9 -7.49 28.02 21.95
N LEU A 10 -7.79 28.35 20.67
CA LEU A 10 -6.90 28.07 19.55
C LEU A 10 -5.52 28.71 19.72
N ARG A 11 -5.45 30.00 20.14
CA ARG A 11 -4.17 30.67 20.42
C ARG A 11 -3.41 30.00 21.57
N THR A 12 -4.09 29.61 22.64
CA THR A 12 -3.45 29.00 23.81
C THR A 12 -2.96 27.57 23.53
N ARG A 13 -3.72 26.76 22.78
CA ARG A 13 -3.23 25.44 22.30
C ARG A 13 -2.00 25.61 21.41
N LYS A 14 -2.04 26.52 20.42
CA LYS A 14 -0.89 26.78 19.53
C LYS A 14 0.37 27.18 20.32
N LEU A 15 0.29 28.10 21.28
CA LEU A 15 1.43 28.50 22.10
C LEU A 15 2.03 27.32 22.90
N LEU A 16 1.20 26.42 23.42
CA LEU A 16 1.65 25.22 24.12
C LEU A 16 2.31 24.20 23.18
N ARG A 17 1.79 24.06 21.94
CA ARG A 17 2.39 23.20 20.90
C ARG A 17 3.74 23.72 20.42
N GLU A 18 3.83 25.02 20.13
CA GLU A 18 5.09 25.69 19.75
C GLU A 18 6.15 25.58 20.87
N ALA A 19 5.77 25.79 22.13
CA ALA A 19 6.66 25.64 23.28
C ALA A 19 7.13 24.19 23.49
N MET A 20 6.24 23.20 23.38
CA MET A 20 6.61 21.78 23.46
C MET A 20 7.57 21.40 22.33
N MET A 21 7.25 21.72 21.08
CA MET A 21 8.10 21.33 19.94
C MET A 21 9.51 21.91 20.06
N ALA A 22 9.61 23.19 20.46
CA ALA A 22 10.89 23.85 20.72
C ALA A 22 11.65 23.32 21.94
N LEU A 23 11.01 22.63 22.88
CA LEU A 23 11.68 21.95 24.01
C LEU A 23 12.13 20.53 23.63
N ILE A 24 11.33 19.80 22.85
CA ILE A 24 11.68 18.46 22.39
C ILE A 24 12.94 18.48 21.51
N MET A 25 13.10 19.51 20.67
CA MET A 25 14.31 19.68 19.83
C MET A 25 15.55 20.18 20.61
N GLU A 26 15.38 20.67 21.84
CA GLU A 26 16.45 21.26 22.66
C GLU A 26 16.95 20.28 23.74
N ASP A 27 16.02 19.69 24.51
CA ASP A 27 16.31 18.83 25.66
C ASP A 27 15.82 17.37 25.50
N GLY A 28 15.01 17.08 24.48
CA GLY A 28 14.34 15.79 24.28
C GLY A 28 13.05 15.63 25.11
N TYR A 29 12.15 14.76 24.66
CA TYR A 29 10.81 14.63 25.26
C TYR A 29 10.82 14.23 26.74
N ASP A 30 11.68 13.29 27.14
CA ASP A 30 11.62 12.72 28.50
C ASP A 30 12.17 13.66 29.57
N ALA A 31 13.09 14.56 29.21
CA ALA A 31 13.63 15.57 30.11
C ALA A 31 12.61 16.67 30.47
N ILE A 32 11.73 17.01 29.52
CA ILE A 32 10.88 18.22 29.64
C ILE A 32 9.63 17.96 30.49
N SER A 33 9.26 18.91 31.34
CA SER A 33 8.07 18.83 32.19
C SER A 33 6.96 19.76 31.72
N ILE A 34 5.76 19.58 32.28
CA ILE A 34 4.61 20.49 32.06
C ILE A 34 4.97 21.92 32.51
N GLN A 35 5.85 22.09 33.50
CA GLN A 35 6.26 23.41 33.98
C GLN A 35 7.05 24.17 32.92
N ASP A 36 8.08 23.54 32.35
CA ASP A 36 8.96 24.13 31.34
C ASP A 36 8.19 24.51 30.06
N ILE A 37 7.26 23.64 29.64
CA ILE A 37 6.34 23.93 28.53
C ILE A 37 5.50 25.18 28.83
N THR A 38 4.95 25.31 30.05
CA THR A 38 4.11 26.45 30.41
C THR A 38 4.91 27.75 30.56
N ASP A 39 6.14 27.68 31.07
CA ASP A 39 7.01 28.84 31.22
C ASP A 39 7.52 29.33 29.86
N LYS A 40 7.96 28.43 28.95
CA LYS A 40 8.36 28.78 27.57
C LYS A 40 7.18 29.30 26.74
N ALA A 41 5.94 28.84 27.02
CA ALA A 41 4.72 29.38 26.43
C ALA A 41 4.23 30.70 27.06
N ASN A 42 4.83 31.14 28.19
CA ASN A 42 4.36 32.26 29.02
C ASN A 42 2.87 32.11 29.44
N LEU A 43 2.54 30.96 30.03
CA LEU A 43 1.21 30.59 30.49
C LEU A 43 1.28 30.00 31.91
N GLY A 44 0.22 30.18 32.71
CA GLY A 44 0.15 29.52 34.01
C GLY A 44 -0.21 28.04 33.88
N ARG A 45 0.37 27.17 34.71
CA ARG A 45 0.14 25.71 34.69
C ARG A 45 -1.33 25.27 34.85
N ALA A 46 -2.16 26.06 35.53
CA ALA A 46 -3.63 25.85 35.54
C ALA A 46 -4.27 26.00 34.15
N THR A 47 -3.67 26.77 33.23
CA THR A 47 -4.15 26.97 31.85
C THR A 47 -3.82 25.77 30.96
N PHE A 48 -2.72 25.05 31.22
CA PHE A 48 -2.41 23.78 30.54
C PHE A 48 -3.54 22.77 30.78
N TYR A 49 -3.93 22.58 32.05
CA TYR A 49 -4.98 21.63 32.45
C TYR A 49 -6.41 22.04 32.03
N LEU A 50 -6.61 23.22 31.43
CA LEU A 50 -7.86 23.59 30.72
C LEU A 50 -7.89 23.12 29.26
N HIS A 51 -6.79 22.54 28.76
CA HIS A 51 -6.63 22.15 27.35
C HIS A 51 -6.09 20.72 27.17
N PHE A 52 -5.33 20.20 28.14
CA PHE A 52 -4.66 18.89 28.08
C PHE A 52 -4.64 18.23 29.47
N LYS A 53 -4.87 16.92 29.53
CA LYS A 53 -4.80 16.12 30.76
C LYS A 53 -3.36 15.90 31.24
N ASP A 54 -2.42 15.72 30.31
CA ASP A 54 -1.03 15.37 30.54
C ASP A 54 -0.13 15.80 29.37
N LYS A 55 1.18 15.56 29.49
CA LYS A 55 2.19 15.85 28.46
C LYS A 55 1.95 15.03 27.19
N ASP A 56 1.49 13.79 27.33
CA ASP A 56 1.25 12.85 26.23
C ASP A 56 0.10 13.30 25.31
N GLU A 57 -0.96 13.91 25.84
CA GLU A 57 -2.05 14.47 25.03
C GLU A 57 -1.60 15.69 24.21
N LEU A 58 -0.75 16.55 24.79
CA LEU A 58 -0.16 17.66 24.04
C LEU A 58 0.79 17.12 22.95
N LEU A 59 1.63 16.12 23.26
CA LEU A 59 2.49 15.48 22.25
C LEU A 59 1.66 14.89 21.11
N ALA A 60 0.53 14.23 21.40
CA ALA A 60 -0.35 13.69 20.36
C ALA A 60 -0.91 14.78 19.42
N GLU A 61 -1.28 15.97 19.93
CA GLU A 61 -1.72 17.08 19.06
C GLU A 61 -0.56 17.73 18.29
N VAL A 62 0.61 17.91 18.93
CA VAL A 62 1.84 18.40 18.25
C VAL A 62 2.18 17.47 17.08
N MET A 63 2.19 16.16 17.32
CA MET A 63 2.47 15.16 16.29
C MET A 63 1.37 15.09 15.22
N GLN A 64 0.10 15.27 15.57
CA GLN A 64 -0.99 15.28 14.60
C GLN A 64 -0.93 16.50 13.66
N GLU A 65 -0.63 17.69 14.20
CA GLU A 65 -0.41 18.90 13.39
C GLU A 65 0.85 18.73 12.52
N PHE A 66 1.95 18.31 13.13
CA PHE A 66 3.22 18.04 12.43
C PHE A 66 3.04 17.04 11.28
N LEU A 67 2.42 15.87 11.52
CA LEU A 67 2.15 14.88 10.48
C LEU A 67 1.30 15.42 9.33
N THR A 68 0.40 16.36 9.60
CA THR A 68 -0.45 16.98 8.57
C THR A 68 0.38 17.90 7.67
N GLU A 69 1.27 18.71 8.25
CA GLU A 69 2.19 19.57 7.49
C GLU A 69 3.26 18.75 6.75
N PHE A 70 3.81 17.74 7.40
CA PHE A 70 4.82 16.81 6.88
C PHE A 70 4.30 16.01 5.67
N VAL A 71 3.12 15.40 5.79
CA VAL A 71 2.49 14.69 4.66
C VAL A 71 2.11 15.66 3.54
N GLY A 72 1.69 16.89 3.86
CA GLY A 72 1.44 17.94 2.87
C GLY A 72 2.66 18.32 2.03
N GLN A 73 3.88 18.13 2.55
CA GLN A 73 5.14 18.36 1.86
C GLN A 73 5.59 17.18 0.99
N VAL A 74 4.96 16.00 1.12
CA VAL A 74 5.28 14.78 0.36
C VAL A 74 4.14 14.43 -0.61
N PRO A 75 4.25 14.82 -1.90
CA PRO A 75 3.31 14.41 -2.95
C PRO A 75 3.10 12.89 -3.02
N GLN A 76 4.10 12.08 -2.66
CA GLN A 76 4.04 10.62 -2.68
C GLN A 76 3.07 10.05 -1.62
N PHE A 77 2.84 10.75 -0.50
CA PHE A 77 1.87 10.36 0.52
C PHE A 77 0.47 10.91 0.26
N THR A 78 0.33 12.02 -0.48
CA THR A 78 -0.95 12.70 -0.73
C THR A 78 -1.56 12.43 -2.10
N GLN A 79 -0.75 12.13 -3.12
CA GLN A 79 -1.21 11.96 -4.50
C GLN A 79 -1.19 10.49 -4.91
N THR A 80 -2.33 10.00 -5.36
CA THR A 80 -2.51 8.63 -5.88
C THR A 80 -1.98 8.48 -7.32
N GLN A 81 -0.78 9.03 -7.56
CA GLN A 81 0.10 8.79 -8.72
C GLN A 81 1.28 7.86 -8.36
N TRP A 82 1.47 7.58 -7.06
CA TRP A 82 2.50 6.68 -6.56
C TRP A 82 2.30 5.24 -7.09
N ARG A 83 3.39 4.58 -7.50
CA ARG A 83 3.41 3.17 -7.90
C ARG A 83 4.48 2.43 -7.11
N LEU A 84 4.17 1.21 -6.66
CA LEU A 84 5.07 0.33 -5.89
C LEU A 84 6.43 0.08 -6.58
N GLU A 85 6.42 0.07 -7.91
CA GLU A 85 7.61 -0.19 -8.74
C GLU A 85 8.50 1.05 -8.95
N ASP A 86 8.03 2.28 -8.70
CA ASP A 86 8.81 3.49 -8.99
C ASP A 86 9.91 3.73 -7.94
N THR A 87 11.13 3.36 -8.30
CA THR A 87 12.35 3.63 -7.51
C THR A 87 12.48 5.11 -7.15
N LYS A 88 12.06 6.04 -8.03
CA LYS A 88 12.17 7.49 -7.78
C LYS A 88 11.20 7.97 -6.71
N ALA A 89 10.05 7.33 -6.58
CA ALA A 89 9.12 7.60 -5.49
C ALA A 89 9.71 7.12 -4.16
N ILE A 90 10.28 5.92 -4.11
CA ILE A 90 10.90 5.36 -2.89
C ILE A 90 12.16 6.14 -2.48
N ILE A 91 13.02 6.51 -3.44
CA ILE A 91 14.18 7.40 -3.21
C ILE A 91 13.72 8.67 -2.49
N LYS A 92 12.68 9.36 -2.98
CA LYS A 92 12.17 10.59 -2.35
C LYS A 92 11.67 10.42 -0.92
N LEU A 93 11.25 9.22 -0.53
CA LEU A 93 10.81 8.96 0.85
C LEU A 93 12.00 8.75 1.80
N PHE A 94 13.11 8.17 1.34
CA PHE A 94 14.36 8.12 2.11
C PHE A 94 15.10 9.47 2.11
N ASP A 95 15.09 10.20 0.99
CA ASP A 95 15.62 11.55 0.82
C ASP A 95 15.03 12.50 1.87
N PHE A 96 13.70 12.65 1.84
CA PHE A 96 12.92 13.46 2.79
C PHE A 96 13.05 12.97 4.24
N ALA A 97 13.27 11.66 4.47
CA ALA A 97 13.53 11.15 5.81
C ALA A 97 14.91 11.54 6.36
N SER A 98 15.91 11.70 5.49
CA SER A 98 17.22 12.23 5.89
C SER A 98 17.22 13.75 6.09
N GLU A 99 16.51 14.52 5.24
CA GLU A 99 16.33 15.97 5.42
C GLU A 99 15.57 16.32 6.71
N HIS A 100 14.74 15.39 7.21
CA HIS A 100 13.93 15.55 8.41
C HIS A 100 14.26 14.57 9.55
N TYR A 101 15.55 14.17 9.64
CA TYR A 101 16.10 13.23 10.62
C TYR A 101 15.57 13.41 12.05
N ASP A 102 15.71 14.61 12.63
CA ASP A 102 15.29 14.89 14.01
C ASP A 102 13.78 14.70 14.22
N LEU A 103 12.99 15.07 13.22
CA LEU A 103 11.53 15.01 13.27
C LEU A 103 11.04 13.56 13.21
N TYR A 104 11.72 12.70 12.43
CA TYR A 104 11.50 11.26 12.46
C TYR A 104 11.86 10.63 13.80
N ARG A 105 12.91 11.10 14.48
CA ARG A 105 13.23 10.62 15.84
C ARG A 105 12.12 10.95 16.82
N ILE A 106 11.51 12.14 16.75
CA ILE A 106 10.39 12.52 17.63
C ILE A 106 9.18 11.58 17.44
N LEU A 107 8.89 11.11 16.22
CA LEU A 107 7.83 10.12 15.98
C LEU A 107 8.04 8.79 16.71
N ILE A 108 9.27 8.44 17.11
CA ILE A 108 9.59 7.20 17.83
C ILE A 108 9.47 7.39 19.36
N ILE A 109 9.50 8.64 19.86
CA ILE A 109 9.60 8.93 21.30
C ILE A 109 8.23 8.97 21.99
N GLY A 110 8.10 8.22 23.08
CA GLY A 110 6.96 8.25 23.99
C GLY A 110 5.65 7.67 23.42
N SER A 111 4.59 7.72 24.24
CA SER A 111 3.26 7.20 23.88
C SER A 111 2.59 8.01 22.74
N GLY A 112 2.85 9.32 22.69
CA GLY A 112 2.40 10.20 21.62
C GLY A 112 3.09 9.88 20.29
N GLY A 113 4.40 9.63 20.28
CA GLY A 113 5.13 9.17 19.11
C GLY A 113 4.59 7.84 18.57
N ILE A 114 4.35 6.85 19.44
CA ILE A 114 3.72 5.57 19.04
C ILE A 114 2.35 5.80 18.36
N THR A 115 1.56 6.77 18.85
CA THR A 115 0.27 7.12 18.25
C THR A 115 0.44 7.77 16.88
N ALA A 116 1.37 8.73 16.76
CA ALA A 116 1.72 9.41 15.53
C ALA A 116 2.24 8.44 14.44
N SER A 117 3.18 7.57 14.80
CA SER A 117 3.75 6.54 13.92
C SER A 117 2.67 5.62 13.34
N ARG A 118 1.65 5.24 14.15
CA ARG A 118 0.49 4.48 13.68
C ARG A 118 -0.41 5.28 12.73
N GLN A 119 -0.60 6.57 12.97
CA GLN A 119 -1.37 7.45 12.07
C GLN A 119 -0.65 7.60 10.72
N LEU A 120 0.66 7.82 10.73
CA LEU A 120 1.50 7.87 9.52
C LEU A 120 1.44 6.54 8.76
N GLN A 121 1.64 5.40 9.43
CA GLN A 121 1.50 4.08 8.83
C GLN A 121 0.12 3.87 8.20
N SER A 122 -0.95 4.25 8.90
CA SER A 122 -2.33 4.12 8.40
C SER A 122 -2.59 5.01 7.17
N MET A 123 -2.04 6.22 7.16
CA MET A 123 -2.18 7.16 6.05
C MET A 123 -1.42 6.70 4.81
N ILE A 124 -0.18 6.22 4.99
CA ILE A 124 0.61 5.58 3.93
C ILE A 124 -0.14 4.35 3.41
N ALA A 125 -0.60 3.44 4.28
CA ALA A 125 -1.33 2.25 3.88
C ALA A 125 -2.61 2.58 3.07
N ASN A 126 -3.34 3.64 3.42
CA ASN A 126 -4.51 4.07 2.63
C ASN A 126 -4.11 4.56 1.22
N ASN A 127 -3.05 5.37 1.08
CA ASN A 127 -2.54 5.77 -0.23
C ASN A 127 -2.07 4.57 -1.07
N ILE A 128 -1.29 3.66 -0.48
CA ILE A 128 -0.82 2.42 -1.12
C ILE A 128 -2.02 1.58 -1.60
N LYS A 129 -3.06 1.44 -0.76
CA LYS A 129 -4.28 0.68 -1.09
C LYS A 129 -5.04 1.31 -2.26
N ASP A 130 -5.19 2.63 -2.30
CA ASP A 130 -5.84 3.33 -3.41
C ASP A 130 -5.08 3.15 -4.72
N CYS A 131 -3.74 3.19 -4.70
CA CYS A 131 -2.93 2.93 -5.89
C CYS A 131 -3.04 1.48 -6.37
N ILE A 132 -2.94 0.49 -5.48
CA ILE A 132 -3.20 -0.93 -5.79
C ILE A 132 -4.60 -1.12 -6.38
N GLN A 133 -5.61 -0.45 -5.82
CA GLN A 133 -7.00 -0.58 -6.25
C GLN A 133 -7.23 -0.01 -7.67
N LYS A 134 -6.51 1.06 -8.06
CA LYS A 134 -6.51 1.56 -9.44
C LYS A 134 -5.83 0.58 -10.39
N GLU A 135 -4.63 0.11 -10.04
CA GLU A 135 -3.84 -0.80 -10.86
C GLU A 135 -4.58 -2.13 -11.13
N ILE A 136 -5.30 -2.65 -10.14
CA ILE A 136 -6.21 -3.80 -10.29
C ILE A 136 -7.29 -3.53 -11.35
N VAL A 137 -7.88 -2.34 -11.37
CA VAL A 137 -8.93 -1.96 -12.33
C VAL A 137 -8.35 -1.69 -13.72
N GLU A 138 -7.19 -1.04 -13.82
CA GLU A 138 -6.48 -0.77 -15.08
C GLU A 138 -6.01 -2.07 -15.78
N LEU A 139 -5.54 -3.05 -15.01
CA LEU A 139 -5.00 -4.31 -15.54
C LEU A 139 -6.02 -5.47 -15.57
N GLY A 140 -7.20 -5.30 -14.97
CA GLY A 140 -8.18 -6.38 -14.79
C GLY A 140 -7.68 -7.51 -13.86
N ALA A 141 -6.74 -7.19 -12.96
CA ALA A 141 -6.04 -8.17 -12.14
C ALA A 141 -6.94 -8.76 -11.03
N GLN A 142 -6.52 -9.90 -10.47
CA GLN A 142 -7.14 -10.52 -9.30
C GLN A 142 -6.04 -10.79 -8.26
N PRO A 143 -5.96 -10.00 -7.17
CA PRO A 143 -4.89 -10.16 -6.19
C PRO A 143 -5.09 -11.43 -5.36
N VAL A 144 -4.01 -12.20 -5.20
CA VAL A 144 -4.01 -13.46 -4.43
C VAL A 144 -3.99 -13.27 -2.90
N ILE A 145 -3.82 -12.03 -2.44
CA ILE A 145 -3.77 -11.61 -1.04
C ILE A 145 -4.63 -10.33 -0.90
N PRO A 146 -5.38 -10.12 0.21
CA PRO A 146 -6.14 -8.89 0.44
C PRO A 146 -5.31 -7.61 0.31
N THR A 147 -5.86 -6.59 -0.38
CA THR A 147 -5.13 -5.37 -0.74
C THR A 147 -4.78 -4.48 0.46
N ASP A 148 -5.59 -4.56 1.52
CA ASP A 148 -5.33 -3.93 2.82
C ASP A 148 -4.18 -4.61 3.58
N PHE A 149 -4.05 -5.93 3.51
CA PHE A 149 -2.89 -6.64 4.05
C PHE A 149 -1.60 -6.23 3.33
N ILE A 150 -1.61 -6.22 1.99
CA ILE A 150 -0.47 -5.77 1.16
C ILE A 150 -0.10 -4.33 1.55
N ALA A 151 -1.07 -3.42 1.56
CA ALA A 151 -0.81 -2.02 1.83
C ALA A 151 -0.29 -1.74 3.25
N ASN A 152 -0.85 -2.40 4.27
CA ASN A 152 -0.35 -2.30 5.64
C ASN A 152 1.06 -2.92 5.79
N HIS A 153 1.36 -4.01 5.09
CA HIS A 153 2.68 -4.62 5.09
C HIS A 153 3.74 -3.67 4.52
N PHE A 154 3.50 -3.10 3.32
CA PHE A 154 4.42 -2.12 2.71
C PHE A 154 4.58 -0.85 3.55
N ALA A 155 3.49 -0.30 4.11
CA ALA A 155 3.57 0.90 4.95
C ALA A 155 4.38 0.65 6.24
N GLY A 156 4.15 -0.48 6.90
CA GLY A 156 4.86 -0.87 8.12
C GLY A 156 6.33 -1.22 7.86
N SER A 157 6.64 -1.95 6.79
CA SER A 157 8.01 -2.32 6.45
C SER A 157 8.84 -1.11 6.02
N LEU A 158 8.24 -0.16 5.29
CA LEU A 158 8.90 1.09 4.90
C LEU A 158 9.27 1.92 6.12
N LEU A 159 8.32 2.20 7.01
CA LEU A 159 8.57 2.98 8.23
C LEU A 159 9.58 2.28 9.15
N ALA A 160 9.47 0.97 9.37
CA ALA A 160 10.45 0.23 10.15
C ALA A 160 11.87 0.29 9.55
N THR A 161 11.99 0.25 8.22
CA THR A 161 13.27 0.37 7.51
C THR A 161 13.86 1.78 7.65
N ILE A 162 13.03 2.82 7.54
CA ILE A 162 13.43 4.21 7.76
C ILE A 162 13.87 4.42 9.21
N TYR A 163 13.05 4.03 10.20
CA TYR A 163 13.39 4.20 11.63
C TYR A 163 14.71 3.51 11.99
N TRP A 164 14.95 2.28 11.50
CA TRP A 164 16.23 1.59 11.71
C TRP A 164 17.42 2.31 11.05
N TRP A 165 17.26 2.79 9.82
CA TRP A 165 18.34 3.50 9.10
C TRP A 165 18.73 4.83 9.78
N LEU A 166 17.76 5.55 10.36
CA LEU A 166 17.99 6.77 11.12
C LEU A 166 18.58 6.49 12.51
N ASP A 167 18.13 5.44 13.19
CA ASP A 167 18.64 5.00 14.50
C ASP A 167 20.10 4.53 14.47
N GLN A 168 20.58 4.07 13.31
CA GLN A 168 21.95 3.58 13.10
C GLN A 168 22.88 4.64 12.47
N ASP A 169 22.55 5.93 12.58
CA ASP A 169 23.31 7.08 12.05
C ASP A 169 23.56 7.03 10.52
N LEU A 170 22.52 6.73 9.74
CA LEU A 170 22.51 6.79 8.26
C LEU A 170 23.61 5.92 7.59
N PRO A 171 23.70 4.60 7.86
CA PRO A 171 24.84 3.77 7.45
C PRO A 171 24.92 3.42 5.95
N TYR A 172 23.99 3.93 5.13
CA TYR A 172 23.85 3.71 3.69
C TYR A 172 23.27 4.97 3.02
N THR A 173 23.48 5.17 1.71
CA THR A 173 22.86 6.31 1.01
C THR A 173 21.36 6.13 0.81
N VAL A 174 20.67 7.23 0.50
CA VAL A 174 19.25 7.27 0.10
C VAL A 174 18.96 6.27 -1.03
N GLU A 175 19.82 6.22 -2.05
CA GLU A 175 19.68 5.34 -3.21
C GLU A 175 19.93 3.88 -2.84
N GLU A 176 20.95 3.61 -2.01
CA GLU A 176 21.23 2.25 -1.52
C GLU A 176 20.04 1.70 -0.72
N MET A 177 19.49 2.50 0.20
CA MET A 177 18.31 2.14 0.99
C MET A 177 17.08 1.90 0.11
N ALA A 178 16.80 2.79 -0.84
CA ALA A 178 15.68 2.62 -1.77
C ALA A 178 15.81 1.35 -2.64
N VAL A 179 17.02 1.06 -3.13
CA VAL A 179 17.32 -0.14 -3.93
C VAL A 179 17.25 -1.42 -3.08
N MET A 180 17.73 -1.39 -1.83
CA MET A 180 17.59 -2.52 -0.91
C MET A 180 16.13 -2.79 -0.55
N PHE A 181 15.35 -1.74 -0.23
CA PHE A 181 13.93 -1.86 0.06
C PHE A 181 13.15 -2.42 -1.13
N GLN A 182 13.41 -1.95 -2.37
CA GLN A 182 12.78 -2.53 -3.56
C GLN A 182 13.14 -4.00 -3.76
N LYS A 183 14.42 -4.38 -3.64
CA LYS A 183 14.85 -5.78 -3.77
C LYS A 183 14.10 -6.70 -2.81
N VAL A 184 14.00 -6.32 -1.53
CA VAL A 184 13.30 -7.11 -0.49
C VAL A 184 11.81 -7.30 -0.80
N ASN A 185 11.17 -6.33 -1.47
CA ASN A 185 9.75 -6.39 -1.82
C ASN A 185 9.45 -6.97 -3.22
N GLN A 186 10.46 -7.19 -4.07
CA GLN A 186 10.31 -7.68 -5.45
C GLN A 186 10.92 -9.07 -5.69
N LEU A 187 11.90 -9.48 -4.91
CA LEU A 187 12.66 -10.72 -5.12
C LEU A 187 12.27 -11.79 -4.10
N ASP A 188 12.29 -13.05 -4.52
CA ASP A 188 12.05 -14.18 -3.63
C ASP A 188 13.23 -14.44 -2.67
N ARG A 189 12.99 -15.23 -1.62
CA ARG A 189 13.99 -15.53 -0.59
C ARG A 189 15.25 -16.21 -1.14
N GLN A 190 15.17 -17.09 -2.13
CA GLN A 190 16.35 -17.76 -2.68
C GLN A 190 17.22 -16.75 -3.44
N THR A 191 16.59 -15.87 -4.22
CA THR A 191 17.29 -14.82 -4.97
C THR A 191 17.90 -13.77 -4.05
N LEU A 192 17.18 -13.34 -3.00
CA LEU A 192 17.72 -12.43 -1.96
C LEU A 192 18.92 -13.03 -1.22
N MET A 193 18.92 -14.34 -0.98
CA MET A 193 20.03 -15.07 -0.35
C MET A 193 21.17 -15.42 -1.33
N GLY A 194 21.09 -15.02 -2.61
CA GLY A 194 22.08 -15.34 -3.64
C GLY A 194 22.15 -16.83 -4.03
N LEU A 195 21.14 -17.64 -3.65
CA LEU A 195 21.05 -19.07 -3.96
C LEU A 195 20.57 -19.32 -5.40
N THR A 196 19.83 -18.36 -5.95
CA THR A 196 19.40 -18.29 -7.35
C THR A 196 19.83 -16.95 -7.96
N PRO A 197 20.29 -16.91 -9.22
CA PRO A 197 20.39 -15.64 -9.94
C PRO A 197 18.99 -15.03 -10.12
N PRO A 198 18.82 -13.70 -10.05
CA PRO A 198 17.54 -13.07 -10.35
C PRO A 198 17.10 -13.43 -11.78
N GLU A 199 15.88 -13.94 -11.92
CA GLU A 199 15.36 -14.32 -13.24
C GLU A 199 15.28 -13.08 -14.13
N ALA A 200 16.05 -13.11 -15.23
CA ALA A 200 16.08 -11.99 -16.17
C ALA A 200 14.70 -11.82 -16.82
N THR A 201 14.20 -10.59 -16.80
CA THR A 201 12.87 -10.11 -17.24
C THR A 201 12.34 -10.78 -18.53
N PRO A 202 11.01 -10.77 -18.79
CA PRO A 202 10.40 -11.44 -19.96
C PRO A 202 10.88 -10.95 -21.35
N GLU A 203 11.70 -9.90 -21.42
CA GLU A 203 12.46 -9.55 -22.61
C GLU A 203 13.60 -10.54 -22.89
N SER A 204 14.29 -11.03 -21.84
CA SER A 204 15.34 -12.05 -21.93
C SER A 204 14.82 -13.37 -22.50
N GLU A 205 13.56 -13.72 -22.18
CA GLU A 205 12.79 -14.84 -22.73
C GLU A 205 12.61 -14.71 -24.25
N LYS A 206 12.21 -13.51 -24.73
CA LYS A 206 12.08 -13.21 -26.17
C LYS A 206 13.43 -13.28 -26.86
N ASP A 207 14.48 -12.76 -26.23
CA ASP A 207 15.82 -12.72 -26.81
C ASP A 207 16.50 -14.10 -26.83
N LYS A 208 16.26 -14.95 -25.82
CA LYS A 208 16.61 -16.38 -25.82
C LYS A 208 15.89 -17.11 -26.96
N LYS A 209 14.55 -16.95 -27.09
CA LYS A 209 13.75 -17.56 -28.17
C LYS A 209 14.15 -17.07 -29.56
N LYS A 210 14.57 -15.80 -29.70
CA LYS A 210 15.12 -15.23 -30.93
C LYS A 210 16.47 -15.86 -31.28
N LYS A 211 17.44 -15.86 -30.36
CA LYS A 211 18.76 -16.49 -30.55
C LYS A 211 18.67 -18.00 -30.82
N GLN A 212 17.65 -18.68 -30.26
CA GLN A 212 17.38 -20.09 -30.54
C GLN A 212 16.85 -20.30 -31.97
N ARG A 213 15.87 -19.51 -32.42
CA ARG A 213 15.37 -19.52 -33.81
C ARG A 213 16.43 -19.11 -34.84
N GLU A 214 17.33 -18.20 -34.48
CA GLU A 214 18.47 -17.81 -35.33
C GLU A 214 19.49 -18.96 -35.45
N LYS A 215 19.78 -19.69 -34.36
CA LYS A 215 20.60 -20.92 -34.40
C LYS A 215 19.96 -22.05 -35.22
N GLU A 216 18.64 -22.24 -35.11
CA GLU A 216 17.91 -23.23 -35.91
C GLU A 216 17.96 -22.91 -37.41
N ARG A 217 17.85 -21.62 -37.77
CA ARG A 217 18.01 -21.15 -39.16
C ARG A 217 19.45 -21.24 -39.68
N SER A 218 20.47 -21.31 -38.82
CA SER A 218 21.88 -21.31 -39.22
C SER A 218 22.50 -22.71 -39.41
N ASN A 219 21.72 -23.80 -39.39
CA ASN A 219 22.23 -25.18 -39.44
C ASN A 219 21.78 -25.98 -40.68
N PRO A 220 22.41 -25.77 -41.86
CA PRO A 220 21.96 -26.35 -43.14
C PRO A 220 22.42 -27.81 -43.34
N LYS A 221 21.98 -28.74 -42.49
CA LYS A 221 22.19 -30.19 -42.67
C LYS A 221 21.04 -31.06 -42.17
N LYS A 222 19.90 -31.09 -42.89
CA LYS A 222 18.99 -32.25 -42.85
C LYS A 222 18.06 -32.41 -44.07
N ASP A 223 18.61 -32.31 -45.28
CA ASP A 223 17.95 -32.83 -46.49
C ASP A 223 18.39 -34.28 -46.79
N HIS A 224 17.60 -34.97 -47.61
CA HIS A 224 17.75 -36.37 -48.04
C HIS A 224 17.60 -37.48 -46.97
N LYS A 225 16.36 -37.65 -46.49
CA LYS A 225 15.61 -38.92 -46.70
C LYS A 225 14.14 -38.78 -46.31
N GLU A 226 13.25 -38.88 -47.30
CA GLU A 226 11.89 -39.48 -47.28
C GLU A 226 11.03 -38.96 -48.44
N THR A 227 11.24 -39.52 -49.64
CA THR A 227 10.38 -39.31 -50.83
C THR A 227 10.23 -40.60 -51.63
N GLU A 228 9.90 -41.73 -50.98
CA GLU A 228 9.66 -43.00 -51.69
C GLU A 228 8.74 -43.98 -50.90
N ALA A 229 7.45 -43.64 -50.84
CA ALA A 229 6.32 -44.52 -50.54
C ALA A 229 5.01 -43.74 -50.86
N ALA A 230 4.46 -43.80 -52.08
CA ALA A 230 3.59 -44.91 -52.52
C ALA A 230 2.52 -45.21 -51.45
N ALA A 231 1.36 -44.54 -51.40
CA ALA A 231 0.34 -44.37 -52.45
C ALA A 231 -0.23 -45.71 -52.95
N ALA A 232 -1.03 -46.36 -52.09
CA ALA A 232 -1.86 -47.51 -52.45
C ALA A 232 -3.15 -47.56 -51.60
N ASP A 233 -4.20 -48.08 -52.24
CA ASP A 233 -5.50 -48.53 -51.75
C ASP A 233 -6.46 -47.53 -51.06
N ALA A 234 -7.65 -47.43 -51.67
CA ALA A 234 -8.86 -46.85 -51.10
C ALA A 234 -10.09 -47.45 -51.79
N SER A 235 -10.64 -48.57 -51.30
CA SER A 235 -12.03 -49.01 -51.56
C SER A 235 -12.46 -50.23 -50.73
N ARG A 236 -13.43 -50.06 -49.78
CA ARG A 236 -14.67 -50.87 -49.72
C ARG A 236 -15.61 -50.52 -48.54
N GLU A 237 -16.77 -50.00 -48.93
CA GLU A 237 -18.15 -50.49 -48.61
C GLU A 237 -18.45 -51.13 -47.24
N THR A 238 -19.44 -50.56 -46.53
CA THR A 238 -20.31 -51.21 -45.54
C THR A 238 -21.53 -51.87 -46.24
N PRO A 239 -22.23 -52.84 -45.61
CA PRO A 239 -23.48 -52.47 -44.89
C PRO A 239 -23.89 -53.41 -43.71
N GLU A 240 -24.85 -52.91 -42.89
CA GLU A 240 -25.83 -53.65 -42.05
C GLU A 240 -25.32 -54.69 -41.00
N GLU A 241 -26.09 -55.14 -40.00
CA GLU A 241 -27.49 -54.89 -39.58
C GLU A 241 -27.58 -54.78 -38.04
N ALA A 242 -28.71 -54.33 -37.49
CA ALA A 242 -29.06 -54.44 -36.05
C ALA A 242 -30.24 -55.44 -35.89
N PRO A 243 -30.69 -55.87 -34.67
CA PRO A 243 -31.63 -55.00 -33.94
C PRO A 243 -31.81 -55.26 -32.41
N LYS A 244 -32.80 -54.55 -31.83
CA LYS A 244 -33.59 -54.86 -30.60
C LYS A 244 -33.05 -54.53 -29.19
N LYS A 245 -33.29 -53.26 -28.83
CA LYS A 245 -34.01 -52.81 -27.59
C LYS A 245 -35.16 -53.75 -27.18
N PRO A 246 -35.64 -53.79 -25.91
CA PRO A 246 -36.19 -52.60 -25.20
C PRO A 246 -35.89 -52.57 -23.66
N THR A 247 -36.36 -51.66 -22.79
CA THR A 247 -37.25 -50.46 -22.90
C THR A 247 -36.65 -49.32 -22.02
N LYS A 248 -37.25 -48.48 -21.15
CA LYS A 248 -38.64 -48.01 -20.83
C LYS A 248 -38.61 -46.55 -20.33
N GLU A 249 -39.69 -45.82 -20.61
CA GLU A 249 -40.31 -44.67 -19.92
C GLU A 249 -39.58 -43.72 -18.94
N ALA A 250 -39.56 -42.43 -19.35
CA ALA A 250 -39.87 -41.25 -18.52
C ALA A 250 -41.40 -40.94 -18.67
N PRO A 251 -42.01 -39.75 -18.34
CA PRO A 251 -41.50 -38.51 -17.72
C PRO A 251 -42.42 -37.88 -16.63
N ASN A 252 -42.10 -36.68 -16.10
CA ASN A 252 -43.03 -35.53 -16.15
C ASN A 252 -42.49 -34.16 -15.67
N LYS A 253 -43.10 -33.10 -16.22
CA LYS A 253 -43.22 -31.68 -15.80
C LYS A 253 -44.69 -31.24 -16.13
N PRO A 254 -45.24 -30.02 -15.84
CA PRO A 254 -44.63 -28.69 -15.63
C PRO A 254 -44.68 -28.23 -14.14
N ALA A 255 -45.24 -27.12 -13.59
CA ALA A 255 -45.96 -25.94 -14.11
C ALA A 255 -46.00 -24.72 -13.15
N LYS A 256 -46.42 -23.58 -13.73
CA LYS A 256 -47.30 -22.47 -13.26
C LYS A 256 -47.97 -22.60 -11.87
N GLU A 257 -48.27 -21.53 -11.11
CA GLU A 257 -48.04 -20.05 -11.22
C GLU A 257 -48.00 -19.45 -9.77
N THR A 258 -48.20 -18.17 -9.38
CA THR A 258 -48.86 -16.98 -9.98
C THR A 258 -48.09 -15.66 -9.72
N GLN A 259 -48.61 -14.71 -8.93
CA GLN A 259 -48.09 -13.36 -8.61
C GLN A 259 -48.47 -12.99 -7.16
N GLU A 260 -47.76 -12.05 -6.53
CA GLU A 260 -48.36 -10.85 -5.89
C GLU A 260 -47.29 -9.84 -5.38
N GLU A 261 -47.55 -8.54 -5.57
CA GLU A 261 -46.75 -7.36 -5.16
C GLU A 261 -47.63 -6.09 -5.38
N PRO A 262 -47.32 -4.90 -4.82
CA PRO A 262 -47.32 -4.47 -3.40
C PRO A 262 -48.61 -3.66 -3.05
N PRO A 263 -48.66 -2.88 -1.94
CA PRO A 263 -48.25 -1.46 -1.94
C PRO A 263 -47.33 -1.10 -0.75
N ASP A 264 -46.31 -0.24 -0.90
CA ASP A 264 -46.36 1.24 -0.93
C ASP A 264 -46.86 1.91 0.36
N THR A 265 -45.99 2.68 1.03
CA THR A 265 -46.37 3.72 2.01
C THR A 265 -45.22 4.69 2.34
N ALA A 266 -45.28 5.87 1.73
CA ALA A 266 -44.66 7.13 2.18
C ALA A 266 -45.51 8.29 1.61
N PRO A 267 -45.35 9.56 2.06
CA PRO A 267 -44.53 10.10 3.15
C PRO A 267 -45.35 10.84 4.22
N GLU A 268 -44.75 11.30 5.33
CA GLU A 268 -45.31 12.45 6.07
C GLU A 268 -44.26 13.33 6.80
N GLU A 269 -44.02 14.49 6.19
CA GLU A 269 -43.70 15.78 6.82
C GLU A 269 -44.79 16.76 6.31
N PRO A 270 -45.15 17.90 6.95
CA PRO A 270 -44.22 18.80 7.68
C PRO A 270 -44.80 19.64 8.87
N LYS A 271 -43.95 20.54 9.41
CA LYS A 271 -44.22 21.87 10.06
C LYS A 271 -44.24 22.01 11.60
N LYS A 272 -43.34 22.92 12.05
CA LYS A 272 -43.49 23.94 13.13
C LYS A 272 -43.61 23.43 14.57
N GLU A 273 -42.95 24.04 15.56
CA GLU A 273 -42.67 25.49 15.72
C GLU A 273 -41.22 25.96 15.50
#